data_AF-F7WD33-F1
#
_entry.id   AF-F7WD33-F1
#
_cell.length_a   1.000
_cell.length_b   1.000
_cell.length_c   1.000
_cell.angle_alpha   90.00
_cell.angle_beta   90.00
_cell.angle_gamma   90.00
#
_symmetry.space_group_name_H-M   'P 1'
#
loop_
_entity.id
_entity.type
_entity.pdbx_description
1 polymer ?
#
loop_
_entity_poly.entity_id
_entity_poly.type
_entity_poly.pdbx_seq_one_letter_code
_entity_poly.pdbx_strand_id
1 'polypeptide(L)'
;MQEHPVLSLGPLRFSLFGKIQDQGQFAGNSIRSSSEITSEAFMLKESWFKWWFIGFVEGDGSFIINKDGYLEFRITQSSPDAQILFMIKKELGFGVVRKQDSVRNTHCYRVRDKNNLIKLISGDPAPPSGAGGPYLMEIFFLILEKNNLNYD
;
A
#
# COMPACT_ATOMS: atom_id res chain seq x y z
N MET A 1 20.37 -2.16 45.20
CA MET A 1 19.63 -3.34 44.72
C MET A 1 18.17 -3.03 44.98
N GLN A 2 17.28 -2.80 44.03
CA GLN A 2 17.29 -2.89 42.58
C GLN A 2 16.05 -2.09 42.11
N GLU A 3 16.08 -1.54 40.92
CA GLU A 3 15.12 -0.55 40.41
C GLU A 3 13.75 -1.15 40.03
N HIS A 4 12.71 -0.32 40.07
CA HIS A 4 11.44 -0.47 39.35
C HIS A 4 11.37 0.64 38.28
N PRO A 5 10.47 0.61 37.27
CA PRO A 5 9.81 -0.51 36.58
C PRO A 5 10.00 -0.40 35.04
N VAL A 6 9.82 -1.49 34.27
CA VAL A 6 9.63 -1.36 32.80
C VAL A 6 8.53 -2.27 32.29
N LEU A 7 7.68 -1.63 31.49
CA LEU A 7 6.49 -2.11 30.80
C LEU A 7 6.83 -3.22 29.79
N SER A 8 6.01 -4.27 29.80
CA SER A 8 5.96 -5.31 28.77
C SER A 8 5.33 -4.73 27.50
N LEU A 9 6.11 -4.60 26.44
CA LEU A 9 5.60 -4.65 25.07
C LEU A 9 6.71 -5.27 24.20
N GLY A 10 6.47 -6.51 23.78
CA GLY A 10 7.46 -7.34 23.09
C GLY A 10 7.93 -6.75 21.75
N PRO A 11 9.11 -7.14 21.27
CA PRO A 11 9.62 -6.68 19.98
C PRO A 11 8.97 -7.47 18.83
N LEU A 12 8.37 -6.72 17.91
CA LEU A 12 8.11 -7.09 16.53
C LEU A 12 9.36 -7.79 15.96
N ARG A 13 9.23 -9.07 15.59
CA ARG A 13 10.30 -9.83 14.96
C ARG A 13 10.46 -9.42 13.49
N PHE A 14 11.33 -8.43 13.25
CA PHE A 14 12.05 -8.35 11.99
C PHE A 14 13.17 -9.40 11.99
N SER A 15 12.91 -10.58 11.42
CA SER A 15 13.98 -11.54 11.13
C SER A 15 14.73 -11.09 9.86
N LEU A 16 15.73 -10.24 10.07
CA LEU A 16 16.67 -9.77 9.08
C LEU A 16 17.67 -10.89 8.71
N PHE A 17 17.66 -11.29 7.43
CA PHE A 17 18.73 -11.90 6.64
C PHE A 17 19.59 -13.01 7.29
N GLY A 18 19.35 -14.25 6.85
CA GLY A 18 20.24 -15.38 7.07
C GLY A 18 21.64 -15.11 6.52
N LYS A 19 22.63 -15.29 7.40
CA LYS A 19 24.04 -15.44 7.05
C LYS A 19 24.23 -16.77 6.30
N ILE A 20 24.62 -16.73 5.03
CA ILE A 20 25.34 -17.86 4.41
C ILE A 20 26.40 -17.31 3.44
N GLN A 21 27.65 -17.38 3.86
CA GLN A 21 28.81 -17.66 3.01
C GLN A 21 29.77 -18.49 3.87
N ASP A 22 29.92 -19.78 3.56
CA ASP A 22 31.17 -20.24 2.94
C ASP A 22 31.14 -21.72 2.51
N GLN A 23 31.57 -21.91 1.26
CA GLN A 23 32.29 -23.03 0.62
C GLN A 23 31.76 -24.48 0.66
N GLY A 24 31.28 -24.89 -0.53
CA GLY A 24 31.17 -26.27 -0.99
C GLY A 24 30.54 -26.30 -2.39
N GLN A 25 31.32 -26.10 -3.45
CA GLN A 25 30.83 -26.26 -4.83
C GLN A 25 30.55 -27.75 -5.11
N PHE A 26 29.40 -28.06 -5.70
CA PHE A 26 29.15 -29.37 -6.34
C PHE A 26 28.88 -29.21 -7.84
N ALA A 27 29.41 -30.17 -8.60
CA ALA A 27 29.54 -30.20 -10.04
C ALA A 27 28.18 -30.17 -10.78
N GLY A 28 28.21 -29.62 -12.00
CA GLY A 28 27.04 -29.13 -12.70
C GLY A 28 25.91 -30.13 -12.92
N ASN A 29 24.70 -29.61 -12.83
CA ASN A 29 23.63 -29.92 -13.77
C ASN A 29 22.85 -28.63 -14.05
N SER A 30 22.47 -28.44 -15.31
CA SER A 30 21.88 -27.23 -15.90
C SER A 30 20.88 -26.50 -14.99
N ILE A 31 21.25 -25.33 -14.44
CA ILE A 31 20.28 -24.37 -13.89
C ILE A 31 19.64 -23.67 -15.08
N ARG A 32 18.56 -24.26 -15.56
CA ARG A 32 17.53 -23.57 -16.34
C ARG A 32 16.28 -23.45 -15.48
N SER A 33 16.34 -22.67 -14.41
CA SER A 33 15.17 -21.96 -13.84
C SER A 33 15.66 -20.98 -12.77
N SER A 34 15.68 -19.69 -13.08
CA SER A 34 15.92 -18.60 -12.12
C SER A 34 15.04 -17.37 -12.44
N SER A 35 14.00 -17.55 -13.28
CA SER A 35 13.05 -16.50 -13.66
C SER A 35 11.65 -16.74 -13.10
N GLU A 36 11.31 -17.99 -12.78
CA GLU A 36 9.95 -18.38 -12.37
C GLU A 36 9.67 -17.99 -10.92
N ILE A 37 10.58 -18.33 -9.99
CA ILE A 37 10.41 -18.11 -8.54
C ILE A 37 10.34 -16.61 -8.18
N THR A 38 11.10 -15.76 -8.88
CA THR A 38 11.11 -14.30 -8.65
C THR A 38 9.86 -13.63 -9.21
N SER A 39 9.37 -14.11 -10.36
CA SER A 39 8.13 -13.64 -10.97
C SER A 39 6.93 -14.03 -10.11
N GLU A 40 6.84 -15.28 -9.67
CA GLU A 40 5.76 -15.76 -8.80
C GLU A 40 5.69 -15.00 -7.47
N ALA A 41 6.84 -14.81 -6.80
CA ALA A 41 6.89 -14.06 -5.54
C ALA A 41 6.46 -12.59 -5.72
N PHE A 42 6.84 -11.96 -6.84
CA PHE A 42 6.42 -10.60 -7.17
C PHE A 42 4.90 -10.53 -7.41
N MET A 43 4.35 -11.46 -8.21
CA MET A 43 2.90 -11.54 -8.47
C MET A 43 2.10 -11.81 -7.19
N LEU A 44 2.61 -12.65 -6.28
CA LEU A 44 2.00 -12.90 -4.98
C LEU A 44 2.04 -11.65 -4.08
N LYS A 45 3.15 -10.90 -4.10
CA LYS A 45 3.26 -9.64 -3.36
C LYS A 45 2.28 -8.58 -3.89
N GLU A 46 2.23 -8.41 -5.22
CA GLU A 46 1.32 -7.44 -5.84
C GLU A 46 -0.14 -7.80 -5.59
N SER A 47 -0.51 -9.08 -5.73
CA SER A 47 -1.87 -9.54 -5.44
C SER A 47 -2.24 -9.35 -3.98
N TRP A 48 -1.37 -9.68 -3.03
CA TRP A 48 -1.62 -9.46 -1.60
C TRP A 48 -1.85 -7.98 -1.28
N PHE A 49 -0.93 -7.10 -1.71
CA PHE A 49 -1.06 -5.67 -1.43
C PHE A 49 -2.34 -5.12 -2.03
N LYS A 50 -2.69 -5.51 -3.27
CA LYS A 50 -3.92 -5.07 -3.94
C LYS A 50 -5.17 -5.41 -3.12
N TRP A 51 -5.36 -6.68 -2.75
CA TRP A 51 -6.56 -7.10 -2.00
C TRP A 51 -6.62 -6.50 -0.61
N TRP A 52 -5.48 -6.45 0.10
CA TRP A 52 -5.38 -5.79 1.39
C TRP A 52 -5.72 -4.30 1.27
N PHE A 53 -5.19 -3.60 0.27
CA PHE A 53 -5.41 -2.18 0.07
C PHE A 53 -6.87 -1.87 -0.23
N ILE A 54 -7.55 -2.68 -1.04
CA ILE A 54 -8.98 -2.54 -1.32
C ILE A 54 -9.79 -2.58 -0.01
N GLY A 55 -9.60 -3.60 0.81
CA GLY A 55 -10.31 -3.72 2.09
C GLY A 55 -9.95 -2.60 3.06
N PHE A 56 -8.69 -2.17 3.09
CA PHE A 56 -8.25 -1.06 3.92
C PHE A 56 -8.89 0.27 3.49
N VAL A 57 -8.98 0.52 2.19
CA VAL A 57 -9.63 1.71 1.63
C VAL A 57 -11.13 1.69 1.85
N GLU A 58 -11.80 0.53 1.79
CA GLU A 58 -13.22 0.43 2.13
C GLU A 58 -13.49 0.81 3.59
N GLY A 59 -12.58 0.47 4.51
CA GLY A 59 -12.70 0.81 5.93
C GLY A 59 -12.33 2.25 6.28
N ASP A 60 -11.17 2.73 5.80
CA ASP A 60 -10.54 3.98 6.26
C ASP A 60 -10.31 5.03 5.14
N GLY A 61 -10.64 4.69 3.90
CA GLY A 61 -10.48 5.58 2.74
C GLY A 61 -11.65 6.54 2.57
N SER A 62 -11.36 7.72 2.00
CA SER A 62 -12.38 8.75 1.74
C SER A 62 -12.10 9.49 0.44
N PHE A 63 -13.13 9.68 -0.37
CA PHE A 63 -13.14 10.59 -1.51
C PHE A 63 -13.86 11.89 -1.12
N ILE A 64 -13.17 13.01 -1.27
CA ILE A 64 -13.61 14.31 -0.79
C ILE A 64 -13.63 15.28 -1.96
N ILE A 65 -14.78 15.88 -2.25
CA ILE A 65 -14.87 17.04 -3.14
C ILE A 65 -14.63 18.28 -2.27
N ASN A 66 -13.52 18.97 -2.53
CA ASN A 66 -13.18 20.18 -1.78
C ASN A 66 -14.04 21.36 -2.27
N LYS A 67 -14.12 22.43 -1.47
CA LYS A 67 -14.89 23.64 -1.82
C LYS A 67 -14.49 24.26 -3.15
N ASP A 68 -13.23 24.11 -3.53
CA ASP A 68 -12.68 24.60 -4.81
C ASP A 68 -12.98 23.65 -5.99
N GLY A 69 -13.79 22.62 -5.78
CA GLY A 69 -14.27 21.71 -6.83
C GLY A 69 -13.33 20.55 -7.17
N TYR A 70 -12.14 20.46 -6.57
CA TYR A 70 -11.22 19.35 -6.84
C TYR A 70 -11.50 18.13 -5.98
N LEU A 71 -11.39 16.94 -6.59
CA LEU A 71 -11.46 15.65 -5.93
C LEU A 71 -10.14 15.34 -5.19
N GLU A 72 -10.24 14.80 -3.99
CA GLU A 72 -9.12 14.28 -3.23
C GLU A 72 -9.46 12.89 -2.69
N PHE A 73 -8.54 11.95 -2.88
CA PHE A 73 -8.55 10.70 -2.12
C PHE A 73 -7.69 10.88 -0.86
N ARG A 74 -8.19 10.46 0.30
CA ARG A 74 -7.52 10.60 1.59
C ARG A 74 -7.68 9.35 2.45
N ILE A 75 -6.60 8.98 3.14
CA ILE A 75 -6.63 8.05 4.29
C ILE A 75 -5.98 8.77 5.48
N THR A 76 -6.62 8.71 6.65
CA THR A 76 -6.11 9.36 7.86
C THR A 76 -5.85 8.31 8.93
N GLN A 77 -4.72 8.40 9.61
CA GLN A 77 -4.34 7.51 10.71
C GLN A 77 -3.76 8.29 11.88
N SER A 78 -3.74 7.66 13.05
CA SER A 78 -3.00 8.18 14.20
C SER A 78 -1.50 8.29 13.86
N SER A 79 -0.78 9.22 14.48
CA SER A 79 0.66 9.36 14.23
C SER A 79 1.48 8.12 14.63
N PRO A 80 1.18 7.41 15.74
CA PRO A 80 1.79 6.12 16.02
C PRO A 80 1.65 5.11 14.87
N ASP A 81 0.53 5.14 14.16
CA ASP A 81 0.24 4.21 13.06
C ASP A 81 0.61 4.76 11.67
N ALA A 82 1.20 5.97 11.60
CA ALA A 82 1.48 6.65 10.34
C ALA A 82 2.38 5.86 9.38
N GLN A 83 3.14 4.89 9.89
CA GLN A 83 3.94 3.95 9.10
C GLN A 83 3.15 3.29 7.96
N ILE A 84 1.85 2.98 8.18
CA ILE A 84 1.00 2.38 7.16
C ILE A 84 0.78 3.30 5.96
N LEU A 85 0.68 4.61 6.21
CA LEU A 85 0.50 5.62 5.18
C LEU A 85 1.75 5.73 4.30
N PHE A 86 2.95 5.60 4.90
CA PHE A 86 4.21 5.57 4.16
C PHE A 86 4.37 4.29 3.34
N MET A 87 3.94 3.14 3.87
CA MET A 87 3.90 1.88 3.12
C MET A 87 2.98 2.00 1.90
N ILE A 88 1.75 2.51 2.07
CA ILE A 88 0.80 2.74 0.99
C ILE A 88 1.41 3.66 -0.08
N LYS A 89 2.01 4.80 0.33
CA LYS A 89 2.68 5.70 -0.60
C LYS A 89 3.79 5.00 -1.38
N LYS A 90 4.58 4.15 -0.73
CA LYS A 90 5.70 3.42 -1.35
C LYS A 90 5.18 2.41 -2.38
N GLU A 91 4.18 1.62 -2.04
CA GLU A 91 3.64 0.60 -2.95
C GLU A 91 2.85 1.21 -4.12
N LEU A 92 2.15 2.34 -3.91
CA LEU A 92 1.45 3.05 -4.99
C LEU A 92 2.38 3.89 -5.87
N GLY A 93 3.53 4.33 -5.35
CA GLY A 93 4.51 5.15 -6.08
C GLY A 93 4.11 6.62 -6.29
N PHE A 94 2.94 7.05 -5.82
CA PHE A 94 2.46 8.42 -5.90
C PHE A 94 1.68 8.86 -4.66
N GLY A 95 1.24 10.12 -4.64
CA GLY A 95 0.57 10.74 -3.51
C GLY A 95 1.53 11.27 -2.46
N VAL A 96 0.98 11.83 -1.38
CA VAL A 96 1.79 12.48 -0.34
C VAL A 96 1.27 12.16 1.05
N VAL A 97 2.20 11.83 1.96
CA VAL A 97 1.94 11.70 3.39
C VAL A 97 2.31 13.02 4.09
N ARG A 98 1.43 13.53 4.95
CA ARG A 98 1.68 14.75 5.76
C ARG A 98 1.05 14.62 7.14
N LYS A 99 1.54 15.40 8.11
CA LYS A 99 0.84 15.60 9.38
C LYS A 99 -0.46 16.36 9.10
N GLN A 100 -1.59 15.78 9.50
CA GLN A 100 -2.92 16.32 9.22
C GLN A 100 -3.38 17.24 10.35
N ASP A 101 -3.23 16.80 11.59
CA ASP A 101 -3.66 17.54 12.78
C ASP A 101 -2.62 17.33 13.89
N SER A 102 -2.12 18.44 14.44
CA SER A 102 -1.14 18.38 15.54
C SER A 102 -1.76 18.12 16.90
N VAL A 103 -3.01 18.52 17.12
CA VAL A 103 -3.73 18.34 18.37
C VAL A 103 -4.26 16.91 18.46
N ARG A 104 -4.93 16.44 17.40
CA ARG A 104 -5.40 15.04 17.31
C ARG A 104 -4.27 14.06 17.01
N ASN A 105 -3.07 14.60 16.75
CA ASN A 105 -1.85 13.86 16.42
C ASN A 105 -2.07 12.82 15.32
N THR A 106 -2.56 13.27 14.16
CA THR A 106 -2.85 12.40 13.00
C THR A 106 -2.00 12.75 11.80
N HIS A 107 -1.79 11.75 10.94
CA HIS A 107 -1.21 11.90 9.61
C HIS A 107 -2.22 11.48 8.55
N CYS A 108 -2.05 11.99 7.34
CA CYS A 108 -2.85 11.57 6.20
C CYS A 108 -1.97 11.24 4.99
N TYR A 109 -2.38 10.21 4.25
CA TYR A 109 -2.01 10.01 2.85
C TYR A 109 -3.07 10.67 1.99
N ARG A 110 -2.67 11.45 0.98
CA ARG A 110 -3.60 12.07 0.04
C ARG A 110 -3.12 12.07 -1.41
N VAL A 111 -4.08 11.97 -2.33
CA VAL A 111 -3.90 12.10 -3.78
C VAL A 111 -4.87 13.16 -4.30
N ARG A 112 -4.33 14.18 -4.97
CA ARG A 112 -5.10 15.29 -5.58
C ARG A 112 -4.87 15.43 -7.07
N ASP A 113 -3.77 14.86 -7.57
CA ASP A 113 -3.45 14.90 -8.99
C ASP A 113 -4.47 14.05 -9.77
N LYS A 114 -5.09 14.64 -10.79
CA LYS A 114 -6.17 14.00 -11.56
C LYS A 114 -5.72 12.68 -12.20
N ASN A 115 -4.50 12.63 -12.74
CA ASN A 115 -3.99 11.42 -13.39
C ASN A 115 -3.77 10.30 -12.37
N ASN A 116 -3.22 10.64 -11.19
CA ASN A 116 -3.02 9.66 -10.12
C ASN A 116 -4.35 9.21 -9.48
N LEU A 117 -5.36 10.07 -9.40
CA LEU A 117 -6.70 9.69 -8.99
C LEU A 117 -7.33 8.70 -9.97
N ILE A 118 -7.21 8.98 -11.28
CA ILE A 118 -7.65 8.05 -12.32
C ILE A 118 -6.90 6.72 -12.18
N LYS A 119 -5.58 6.71 -12.01
CA LYS A 119 -4.82 5.46 -11.78
C LYS A 119 -5.33 4.67 -10.56
N LEU A 120 -5.57 5.35 -9.45
CA LEU A 120 -6.06 4.75 -8.21
C LEU A 120 -7.46 4.12 -8.39
N ILE A 121 -8.32 4.78 -9.17
CA ILE A 121 -9.69 4.34 -9.46
C ILE A 121 -9.73 3.23 -10.50
N SER A 122 -9.00 3.41 -11.61
CA SER A 122 -8.97 2.48 -12.73
C SER A 122 -8.20 1.21 -12.42
N GLY A 123 -7.31 1.25 -11.41
CA GLY A 123 -6.58 0.07 -10.94
C GLY A 123 -5.49 -0.40 -11.86
N ASP A 124 -5.05 0.50 -12.72
CA ASP A 124 -3.92 0.28 -13.58
C ASP A 124 -2.68 0.66 -12.77
N PRO A 125 -1.92 -0.30 -12.21
CA PRO A 125 -0.57 0.03 -11.75
C PRO A 125 0.14 0.55 -12.99
N ALA A 126 0.70 1.77 -12.93
CA ALA A 126 1.44 2.29 -14.08
C ALA A 126 2.47 1.23 -14.52
N PRO A 127 2.33 0.64 -15.72
CA PRO A 127 3.12 -0.54 -16.05
C PRO A 127 4.55 -0.12 -16.39
N PRO A 128 5.59 -0.82 -15.89
CA PRO A 128 6.91 -0.77 -16.49
C PRO A 128 6.99 -1.54 -17.82
N SER A 129 6.01 -2.41 -18.11
CA SER A 129 5.99 -3.27 -19.30
C SER A 129 4.60 -3.85 -19.47
N GLY A 130 3.90 -3.55 -20.57
CA GLY A 130 2.49 -3.87 -20.76
C GLY A 130 2.15 -5.36 -20.60
N ALA A 131 1.38 -5.68 -19.56
CA ALA A 131 0.49 -6.85 -19.48
C ALA A 131 -0.35 -6.70 -18.20
N GLY A 132 -1.67 -6.58 -18.32
CA GLY A 132 -2.59 -6.67 -17.17
C GLY A 132 -3.89 -5.90 -17.36
N GLY A 133 -4.99 -6.62 -17.58
CA GLY A 133 -6.31 -6.06 -17.86
C GLY A 133 -7.04 -5.41 -16.66
N PRO A 134 -8.23 -4.84 -16.92
CA PRO A 134 -8.94 -3.96 -15.98
C PRO A 134 -9.68 -4.74 -14.90
N TYR A 135 -9.31 -4.55 -13.64
CA TYR A 135 -10.01 -5.15 -12.50
C TYR A 135 -10.13 -4.19 -11.31
N LEU A 136 -10.56 -2.94 -11.54
CA LEU A 136 -11.08 -2.05 -10.49
C LEU A 136 -12.39 -1.31 -10.86
N MET A 137 -12.95 -1.52 -12.07
CA MET A 137 -14.24 -0.90 -12.42
C MET A 137 -15.36 -1.30 -11.45
N GLU A 138 -15.37 -2.54 -10.97
CA GLU A 138 -16.38 -3.06 -10.02
C GLU A 138 -16.30 -2.40 -8.64
N ILE A 139 -15.10 -2.05 -8.18
CA ILE A 139 -14.89 -1.37 -6.88
C ILE A 139 -15.24 0.12 -6.99
N PHE A 140 -14.98 0.76 -8.13
CA PHE A 140 -15.42 2.13 -8.36
C PHE A 140 -16.94 2.24 -8.39
N PHE A 141 -17.65 1.27 -9.01
CA PHE A 141 -19.10 1.19 -8.96
C PHE A 141 -19.63 1.03 -7.52
N LEU A 142 -19.06 0.12 -6.71
CA LEU A 142 -19.48 -0.09 -5.31
C LEU A 142 -19.23 1.14 -4.42
N ILE A 143 -18.12 1.87 -4.64
CA ILE A 143 -17.80 3.10 -3.89
C ILE A 143 -18.73 4.24 -4.33
N LEU A 144 -19.10 4.35 -5.61
CA LEU A 144 -20.05 5.35 -6.08
C LEU A 144 -21.49 5.06 -5.63
N GLU A 145 -21.92 3.80 -5.65
CA GLU A 145 -23.24 3.37 -5.16
C GLU A 145 -23.42 3.69 -3.67
N LYS A 146 -22.38 3.49 -2.84
CA LYS A 146 -22.41 3.84 -1.41
C LYS A 146 -22.46 5.35 -1.14
N ASN A 147 -22.04 6.20 -2.08
CA ASN A 147 -21.90 7.66 -1.87
C ASN A 147 -22.98 8.51 -2.56
N ASN A 148 -24.01 7.91 -3.16
CA ASN A 148 -25.17 8.61 -3.74
C ASN A 148 -24.82 9.76 -4.70
N LEU A 149 -23.69 9.67 -5.40
CA LEU A 149 -23.36 10.58 -6.48
C LEU A 149 -24.18 10.16 -7.70
N ASN A 150 -25.38 10.72 -7.80
CA ASN A 150 -26.25 10.55 -8.97
C ASN A 150 -25.53 11.02 -10.23
N TYR A 151 -25.63 10.21 -11.27
CA TYR A 151 -25.24 10.58 -12.63
C TYR A 151 -26.36 11.43 -13.24
N ASP A 152 -26.10 12.72 -13.46
CA ASP A 152 -26.76 13.51 -14.50
C ASP A 152 -25.75 13.73 -15.65
#